data_AF-A0A933XI20-F1
#
_entry.id   AF-A0A933XI20-F1
#
_cell.length_a   1.000
_cell.length_b   1.000
_cell.length_c   1.000
_cell.angle_alpha   90.00
_cell.angle_beta   90.00
_cell.angle_gamma   90.00
#
_symmetry.space_group_name_H-M   'P 1'
#
loop_
_entity.id
_entity.type
_entity.pdbx_description
1 polymer ?
#
loop_
_entity_poly.entity_id
_entity_poly.type
_entity_poly.pdbx_seq_one_letter_code
_entity_poly.pdbx_strand_id
1 'polypeptide(L)'
;SYITGNTLEDFPDFQIPRECDYGVFPVMKRECFEKVGVLDTQYKHYYADPDLGYRIQEQGYKNIYIPTSVIMHYWLSNHTGSSRKATVDEPRFYKKWGLTKNGVEMLEMFKSYWAGKDQGFEMQTALKTEDKA
;
A
#
# COMPACT_ATOMS: atom_id res chain seq x y z
N SER A 1 -17.93 -23.95 -8.08
CA SER A 1 -17.54 -22.62 -8.59
C SER A 1 -16.09 -22.70 -9.00
N TYR A 2 -15.72 -22.17 -10.16
CA TYR A 2 -14.33 -22.11 -10.61
C TYR A 2 -13.75 -20.76 -10.23
N ILE A 3 -12.61 -20.74 -9.56
CA ILE A 3 -11.83 -19.53 -9.31
C ILE A 3 -11.01 -19.28 -10.57
N THR A 4 -11.12 -18.10 -11.17
CA THR A 4 -10.33 -17.70 -12.34
C THR A 4 -9.46 -16.52 -11.98
N GLY A 5 -8.19 -16.55 -12.37
CA GLY A 5 -7.21 -15.49 -12.08
C GLY A 5 -5.91 -16.06 -11.52
N ASN A 6 -4.98 -15.17 -11.19
CA ASN A 6 -3.71 -15.56 -10.59
C ASN A 6 -3.94 -15.96 -9.13
N THR A 7 -3.19 -16.97 -8.72
CA THR A 7 -3.09 -17.48 -7.36
C THR A 7 -1.84 -16.89 -6.69
N LEU A 8 -1.70 -17.02 -5.37
CA LEU A 8 -0.52 -16.50 -4.68
C LEU A 8 0.74 -17.23 -5.16
N GLU A 9 0.60 -18.51 -5.53
CA GLU A 9 1.62 -19.39 -6.08
C GLU A 9 2.26 -18.83 -7.36
N ASP A 10 1.54 -17.97 -8.10
CA ASP A 10 2.07 -17.30 -9.30
C ASP A 10 3.05 -16.15 -8.96
N PHE A 11 3.21 -15.79 -7.68
CA PHE A 11 4.03 -14.67 -7.22
C PHE A 11 5.04 -15.11 -6.13
N PRO A 12 6.23 -15.60 -6.51
CA PRO A 12 7.20 -16.16 -5.56
C PRO A 12 7.66 -15.15 -4.50
N ASP A 13 7.78 -13.86 -4.84
CA ASP A 13 8.17 -12.80 -3.90
C ASP A 13 7.13 -12.52 -2.80
N PHE A 14 5.90 -12.96 -3.01
CA PHE A 14 4.80 -12.86 -2.05
C PHE A 14 4.59 -14.17 -1.27
N GLN A 15 5.51 -15.12 -1.36
CA GLN A 15 5.48 -16.34 -0.56
C GLN A 15 6.29 -16.23 0.74
N ILE A 16 7.05 -15.14 0.91
CA ILE A 16 7.91 -14.92 2.08
C ILE A 16 7.45 -13.71 2.91
N PRO A 17 7.54 -13.79 4.25
CA PRO A 17 7.32 -12.63 5.10
C PRO A 17 8.29 -11.50 4.76
N ARG A 18 7.78 -10.27 4.70
CA ARG A 18 8.58 -9.09 4.34
C ARG A 18 8.02 -7.81 4.94
N GLU A 19 8.88 -6.82 5.10
CA GLU A 19 8.44 -5.48 5.48
C GLU A 19 7.62 -4.84 4.33
N CYS A 20 6.63 -4.04 4.69
CA CYS A 20 5.81 -3.29 3.75
C CYS A 20 5.44 -1.91 4.31
N ASP A 21 4.93 -1.05 3.44
CA ASP A 21 4.59 0.33 3.79
C ASP A 21 3.06 0.56 3.89
N TYR A 22 2.27 -0.50 3.85
CA TYR A 22 0.81 -0.46 3.85
C TYR A 22 0.19 -1.29 4.98
N GLY A 23 -0.96 -0.82 5.49
CA GLY A 23 -1.74 -1.50 6.52
C GLY A 23 -3.18 -1.74 6.07
N VAL A 24 -3.40 -2.65 5.11
CA VAL A 24 -4.73 -2.90 4.50
C VAL A 24 -5.67 -3.63 5.49
N PHE A 25 -5.21 -4.77 6.00
CA PHE A 25 -5.90 -5.55 7.05
C PHE A 25 -4.94 -5.85 8.21
N PRO A 26 -4.49 -4.81 8.95
CA PRO A 26 -3.43 -4.97 9.91
C PRO A 26 -3.96 -5.64 11.19
N VAL A 27 -3.25 -6.67 11.65
CA VAL A 27 -3.30 -7.10 13.05
C VAL A 27 -2.17 -6.38 13.77
N MET A 28 -2.50 -5.52 14.72
CA MET A 28 -1.51 -4.69 15.42
C MET A 28 -1.65 -4.77 16.94
N LYS A 29 -0.56 -4.49 17.63
CA LYS A 29 -0.57 -4.38 19.10
C LYS A 29 -1.50 -3.24 19.53
N ARG A 30 -2.19 -3.42 20.65
CA ARG A 30 -3.05 -2.37 21.24
C ARG A 30 -2.29 -1.06 21.49
N GLU A 31 -1.08 -1.14 22.04
CA GLU A 31 -0.22 0.05 22.28
C GLU A 31 0.16 0.78 20.98
N CYS A 32 0.26 0.08 19.85
CA CYS A 32 0.49 0.69 18.55
C CYS A 32 -0.78 1.42 18.09
N PHE A 33 -1.93 0.76 18.21
CA PHE A 33 -3.22 1.35 17.87
C PHE A 33 -3.52 2.61 18.71
N GLU A 34 -3.26 2.59 20.01
CA GLU A 34 -3.47 3.73 20.90
C GLU A 34 -2.56 4.93 20.54
N LYS A 35 -1.37 4.70 20.00
CA LYS A 35 -0.45 5.75 19.52
C LYS A 35 -0.82 6.27 18.14
N VAL A 36 -1.12 5.37 17.21
CA VAL A 36 -1.34 5.69 15.78
C VAL A 36 -2.76 6.19 15.52
N GLY A 37 -3.75 5.61 16.20
CA GLY A 37 -5.16 5.87 16.00
C GLY A 37 -5.75 5.17 14.77
N VAL A 38 -6.95 5.62 14.38
CA VAL A 38 -7.72 5.05 13.26
C VAL A 38 -7.21 5.53 11.90
N LEU A 39 -7.89 5.13 10.82
CA LEU A 39 -7.67 5.65 9.47
C LEU A 39 -7.96 7.15 9.40
N ASP A 40 -7.17 7.91 8.62
CA ASP A 40 -7.41 9.33 8.41
C ASP A 40 -8.66 9.53 7.54
N THR A 41 -9.73 10.04 8.15
CA THR A 41 -11.06 10.25 7.54
C THR A 41 -11.08 11.36 6.48
N GLN A 42 -9.97 12.06 6.30
CA GLN A 42 -9.78 13.02 5.22
C GLN A 42 -9.57 12.34 3.88
N TYR A 43 -9.06 11.11 3.86
CA TYR A 43 -9.04 10.27 2.66
C TYR A 43 -10.46 9.76 2.35
N LYS A 44 -10.88 9.85 1.08
CA LYS A 44 -12.24 9.52 0.67
C LYS A 44 -12.38 8.10 0.13
N HIS A 45 -11.38 7.63 -0.61
CA HIS A 45 -11.43 6.33 -1.27
C HIS A 45 -10.09 5.59 -1.23
N TYR A 46 -8.96 6.28 -1.38
CA TYR A 46 -7.63 5.66 -1.48
C TYR A 46 -6.62 6.29 -0.52
N TYR A 47 -5.47 5.64 -0.34
CA TYR A 47 -4.31 6.10 0.44
C TYR A 47 -4.46 6.12 1.97
N ALA A 48 -5.65 5.83 2.52
CA ALA A 48 -5.83 5.75 3.98
C ALA A 48 -5.00 4.61 4.62
N ASP A 49 -4.81 3.52 3.89
CA ASP A 49 -4.11 2.30 4.28
C ASP A 49 -2.57 2.40 4.19
N PRO A 50 -1.94 2.92 3.10
CA PRO A 50 -0.56 3.38 3.13
C PRO A 50 -0.32 4.44 4.21
N ASP A 51 -1.22 5.41 4.37
CA ASP A 51 -1.05 6.45 5.39
C ASP A 51 -0.98 5.86 6.80
N LEU A 52 -1.83 4.88 7.10
CA LEU A 52 -1.75 4.12 8.34
C LEU A 52 -0.41 3.38 8.47
N GLY A 53 0.04 2.71 7.40
CA GLY A 53 1.33 2.00 7.38
C GLY A 53 2.51 2.92 7.71
N TYR A 54 2.58 4.09 7.10
CA TYR A 54 3.64 5.07 7.37
C TYR A 54 3.54 5.63 8.79
N ARG A 55 2.34 5.92 9.30
CA ARG A 55 2.17 6.36 10.70
C ARG A 55 2.60 5.28 11.70
N ILE A 56 2.38 4.00 11.42
CA ILE A 56 2.87 2.90 12.25
C ILE A 56 4.41 2.90 12.28
N GLN A 57 5.06 3.09 11.14
CA GLN A 57 6.52 3.19 11.03
C GLN A 57 7.08 4.42 11.76
N GLU A 58 6.40 5.58 11.71
CA GLU A 58 6.81 6.78 12.48
C GLU A 58 6.81 6.54 13.99
N GLN A 59 6.01 5.59 14.48
CA GLN A 59 6.00 5.18 15.89
C GLN A 59 7.06 4.11 16.22
N GLY A 60 7.93 3.77 15.27
CA GLY A 60 9.06 2.83 15.44
C GLY A 60 8.68 1.35 15.30
N TYR A 61 7.48 1.05 14.80
CA TYR A 61 7.07 -0.34 14.51
C TYR A 61 7.36 -0.71 13.05
N LYS A 62 7.41 -2.02 12.78
CA LYS A 62 7.51 -2.57 11.43
C LYS A 62 6.15 -3.10 10.99
N ASN A 63 5.74 -2.83 9.75
CA ASN A 63 4.63 -3.54 9.14
C ASN A 63 5.18 -4.76 8.41
N ILE A 64 4.65 -5.94 8.72
CA ILE A 64 5.10 -7.19 8.13
C ILE A 64 3.93 -7.80 7.35
N TYR A 65 4.14 -8.01 6.05
CA TYR A 65 3.28 -8.85 5.23
C TYR A 65 3.48 -10.32 5.60
N ILE A 66 2.38 -11.04 5.83
CA ILE A 66 2.40 -12.45 6.24
C ILE A 66 1.65 -13.29 5.21
N PRO A 67 2.34 -14.06 4.34
CA PRO A 67 1.73 -14.78 3.23
C PRO A 67 0.83 -15.94 3.67
N THR A 68 1.09 -16.49 4.86
CA THR A 68 0.28 -17.57 5.45
C THR A 68 -1.04 -17.08 6.05
N SER A 69 -1.24 -15.77 6.19
CA SER A 69 -2.47 -15.16 6.70
C SER A 69 -3.34 -14.69 5.55
N VAL A 70 -4.35 -15.49 5.18
CA VAL A 70 -5.17 -15.25 3.98
C VAL A 70 -6.51 -14.61 4.35
N ILE A 71 -6.85 -13.51 3.68
CA ILE A 71 -8.16 -12.85 3.75
C ILE A 71 -8.77 -12.86 2.35
N MET A 72 -10.00 -13.35 2.24
CA MET A 72 -10.76 -13.32 0.98
C MET A 72 -11.64 -12.07 0.92
N HIS A 73 -11.34 -11.16 0.01
CA HIS A 73 -12.15 -9.97 -0.25
C HIS A 73 -13.09 -10.23 -1.44
N TYR A 74 -14.39 -10.36 -1.18
CA TYR A 74 -15.41 -10.53 -2.21
C TYR A 74 -15.79 -9.17 -2.81
N TRP A 75 -15.28 -8.88 -4.00
CA TRP A 75 -15.64 -7.66 -4.72
C TRP A 75 -16.86 -7.90 -5.62
N LEU A 76 -17.90 -7.08 -5.47
CA LEU A 76 -19.07 -7.11 -6.34
C LEU A 76 -18.81 -6.20 -7.54
N SER A 77 -18.79 -6.74 -8.77
CA SER A 77 -18.49 -5.96 -9.99
C SER A 77 -19.49 -4.85 -10.33
N ASN A 78 -20.57 -4.72 -9.55
CA ASN A 78 -21.64 -3.75 -9.76
C ASN A 78 -21.39 -2.40 -9.07
N HIS A 79 -20.17 -2.12 -8.64
CA HIS A 79 -19.79 -0.76 -8.27
C HIS A 79 -19.78 0.12 -9.54
N THR A 80 -20.92 0.75 -9.83
CA THR A 80 -21.08 1.81 -10.84
C THR A 80 -20.36 3.12 -10.44
N GLY A 81 -19.62 3.12 -9.33
CA GLY A 81 -18.88 4.24 -8.78
C GLY A 81 -17.42 4.27 -9.22
N SER A 82 -17.17 5.03 -10.30
CA SER A 82 -15.91 5.72 -10.60
C SER A 82 -14.64 4.87 -10.79
N SER A 83 -14.59 4.17 -11.91
CA SER A 83 -13.32 3.94 -12.61
C SER A 83 -12.65 5.30 -12.94
N ARG A 84 -11.38 5.48 -12.54
CA ARG A 84 -10.40 6.42 -13.13
C ARG A 84 -10.57 7.94 -12.88
N LYS A 85 -10.72 8.39 -11.64
CA LYS A 85 -10.37 9.79 -11.31
C LYS A 85 -9.25 9.80 -10.30
N ALA A 86 -8.14 10.46 -10.63
CA ALA A 86 -7.12 10.83 -9.65
C ALA A 86 -7.84 11.46 -8.46
N THR A 87 -7.85 10.74 -7.34
CA THR A 87 -8.63 11.14 -6.18
C THR A 87 -7.97 12.34 -5.51
N VAL A 88 -8.77 13.19 -4.86
CA VAL A 88 -8.28 14.27 -3.98
C VAL A 88 -7.28 13.77 -2.93
N ASP A 89 -7.29 12.46 -2.68
CA ASP A 89 -6.44 11.72 -1.77
C ASP A 89 -4.97 11.63 -2.23
N GLU A 90 -4.71 11.50 -3.53
CA GLU A 90 -3.36 11.23 -4.04
C GLU A 90 -2.41 12.43 -3.84
N PRO A 91 -2.75 13.66 -4.30
CA PRO A 91 -1.92 14.82 -4.03
C PRO A 91 -1.76 15.11 -2.54
N ARG A 92 -2.79 14.79 -1.73
CA ARG A 92 -2.77 14.93 -0.27
C ARG A 92 -1.73 13.99 0.34
N PHE A 93 -1.76 12.71 -0.03
CA PHE A 93 -0.83 11.71 0.47
C PHE A 93 0.61 12.10 0.16
N TYR A 94 0.90 12.40 -1.11
CA TYR A 94 2.26 12.79 -1.51
C TYR A 94 2.72 14.08 -0.85
N LYS A 95 1.84 15.07 -0.69
CA LYS A 95 2.16 16.31 0.04
C LYS A 95 2.44 16.03 1.52
N LYS A 96 1.64 15.19 2.18
CA LYS A 96 1.81 14.84 3.61
C LYS A 96 3.15 14.17 3.85
N TRP A 97 3.54 13.24 2.97
CA TRP A 97 4.73 12.42 3.13
C TRP A 97 5.97 12.92 2.36
N GLY A 98 5.86 14.05 1.64
CA GLY A 98 6.99 14.67 0.94
C GLY A 98 7.47 13.91 -0.30
N LEU A 99 6.59 13.18 -0.98
CA LEU A 99 6.93 12.25 -2.07
C LEU A 99 6.83 12.94 -3.45
N THR A 100 7.60 14.00 -3.72
CA THR A 100 7.39 14.84 -4.93
C THR A 100 8.41 14.69 -6.07
N LYS A 101 9.50 13.93 -5.92
CA LYS A 101 10.47 13.73 -7.02
C LYS A 101 10.45 12.34 -7.68
N ASN A 102 10.11 11.29 -6.93
CA ASN A 102 10.10 9.89 -7.43
C ASN A 102 8.69 9.25 -7.46
N GLY A 103 7.64 9.99 -7.08
CA GLY A 103 6.25 9.49 -7.13
C GLY A 103 5.74 9.19 -8.54
N VAL A 104 6.29 9.87 -9.55
CA VAL A 104 6.04 9.57 -10.97
C VAL A 104 6.60 8.20 -11.33
N GLU A 105 7.75 7.80 -10.79
CA GLU A 105 8.34 6.47 -11.04
C GLU A 105 7.50 5.36 -10.41
N MET A 106 6.95 5.56 -9.21
CA MET A 106 6.02 4.61 -8.60
C MET A 106 4.70 4.48 -9.39
N LEU A 107 4.16 5.59 -9.90
CA LEU A 107 2.96 5.56 -10.75
C LEU A 107 3.23 4.86 -12.09
N GLU A 108 4.37 5.11 -12.73
CA GLU A 108 4.79 4.43 -13.95
C GLU A 108 5.15 2.96 -13.70
N MET A 109 5.70 2.62 -12.54
CA MET A 109 5.97 1.25 -12.07
C MET A 109 4.68 0.47 -11.85
N PHE A 110 3.68 1.05 -11.19
CA PHE A 110 2.37 0.40 -11.07
C PHE A 110 1.75 0.20 -12.45
N LYS A 111 1.78 1.22 -13.33
CA LYS A 111 1.31 1.07 -14.71
C LYS A 111 2.04 -0.05 -15.47
N SER A 112 3.36 -0.22 -15.29
CA SER A 112 4.13 -1.27 -15.96
C SER A 112 3.86 -2.68 -15.39
N TYR A 113 3.74 -2.80 -14.07
CA TYR A 113 3.39 -4.04 -13.37
C TYR A 113 2.00 -4.53 -13.77
N TRP A 114 1.00 -3.64 -13.78
CA TRP A 114 -0.37 -3.95 -14.23
C TRP A 114 -0.49 -4.12 -15.75
N ALA A 115 0.53 -3.72 -16.52
CA ALA A 115 0.64 -3.99 -17.96
C ALA A 115 1.45 -5.27 -18.28
N GLY A 116 1.87 -6.05 -17.27
CA GLY A 116 2.53 -7.35 -17.46
C GLY A 116 3.98 -7.26 -17.90
N LYS A 117 4.69 -6.16 -17.63
CA LYS A 117 6.13 -6.04 -17.87
C LYS A 117 6.88 -6.27 -16.57
N ASP A 118 7.36 -7.49 -16.39
CA ASP A 118 8.22 -7.87 -15.27
C ASP A 118 9.56 -7.12 -15.38
N GLN A 119 9.78 -6.15 -14.49
CA GLN A 119 11.06 -5.49 -14.31
C GLN A 119 11.42 -5.62 -12.84
N GLY A 120 12.20 -6.66 -12.51
CA GLY A 120 12.69 -6.91 -11.16
C GLY A 120 13.31 -5.65 -10.58
N PHE A 121 12.65 -5.11 -9.55
CA PHE A 121 13.09 -3.92 -8.83
C PHE A 121 13.15 -4.21 -7.34
N GLU A 122 14.30 -3.96 -6.72
CA GLU A 122 14.49 -4.09 -5.28
C GLU A 122 13.74 -2.98 -4.54
N MET A 123 12.81 -3.35 -3.66
CA MET A 123 11.92 -2.46 -2.91
C MET A 123 12.62 -1.70 -1.77
N GLN A 124 13.91 -1.38 -1.90
CA GLN A 124 14.68 -0.67 -0.86
C GLN A 124 14.81 0.84 -1.09
N THR A 125 14.33 1.39 -2.21
CA THR A 125 14.59 2.80 -2.56
C THR A 125 13.31 3.65 -2.66
N ALA A 126 12.52 3.63 -1.60
CA ALA A 126 11.62 4.74 -1.26
C ALA A 126 12.10 5.43 0.03
N LEU A 127 13.42 5.52 0.21
CA LEU A 127 14.00 6.25 1.32
C LEU A 127 13.79 7.74 1.10
N LYS A 128 13.22 8.37 2.13
CA LYS A 128 13.07 9.80 2.35
C LYS A 128 14.21 10.57 1.68
N THR A 129 13.91 11.63 0.93
CA THR A 129 14.95 12.58 0.53
C THR A 129 15.65 13.04 1.81
N GLU A 130 16.93 12.67 1.93
CA GLU A 130 17.84 13.32 2.84
C GLU A 130 17.77 14.81 2.52
N ASP A 131 17.25 15.58 3.48
CA ASP A 131 17.61 16.97 3.78
C ASP A 131 16.53 17.58 4.69
N LYS A 132 16.71 17.35 6.00
CA LYS A 132 16.31 18.32 7.02
C LYS A 132 17.57 18.71 7.79
N ALA A 133 18.27 19.70 7.25
CA ALA A 133 19.09 20.62 8.04
C ALA A 133 18.20 21.78 8.53
#